data_AF-A0A7W4HVC0-F1
#
_entry.id   AF-A0A7W4HVC0-F1
#
_cell.length_a   1.000
_cell.length_b   1.000
_cell.length_c   1.000
_cell.angle_alpha   90.00
_cell.angle_beta   90.00
_cell.angle_gamma   90.00
#
_symmetry.space_group_name_H-M   'P 1'
#
loop_
_entity.id
_entity.type
_entity.pdbx_description
1 polymer ?
#
loop_
_entity_poly.entity_id
_entity_poly.type
_entity_poly.pdbx_seq_one_letter_code
_entity_poly.pdbx_strand_id
1 'polypeptide(L)'
;MKYYIPTSSLNFNNILSSESISPAVFYSIRGFGYHRWIVVEENACDNVIQLYSKPFIFDRPPSDKEDHPLLIEFVTEEVFPLLAEGVHYLDHTLYITPYDTTFIFFSEKDKRIAISLSENSKETKLLELYRKKLVVDNHFLRNHTTVPCPSVRLNERAIYHDQQVDRMKGLFYGYYIGGALSVSSGILARHKALTRLNNLFATVLSSTERKVEPYQRIRIQESLSMLAPSWFRYLQAALKDPSDVTCVVHDLENRFGVKFPQKAINIEAILGWLEEEQVGEVHALNWLEKEWAELKKNGAT
;
A
#
# COMPACT_ATOMS: atom_id res chain seq x y z
N MET A 1 15.56 -19.80 14.85
CA MET A 1 16.22 -19.01 15.92
C MET A 1 15.72 -17.58 15.87
N LYS A 2 15.77 -16.86 16.99
CA LYS A 2 15.29 -15.48 17.09
C LYS A 2 16.47 -14.57 17.42
N TYR A 3 16.56 -13.44 16.73
CA TYR A 3 17.64 -12.47 16.89
C TYR A 3 17.11 -11.04 16.93
N TYR A 4 17.93 -10.14 17.46
CA TYR A 4 17.63 -8.73 17.65
C TYR A 4 18.72 -7.84 17.05
N ILE A 5 18.32 -6.81 16.30
CA ILE A 5 19.22 -5.83 15.69
C ILE A 5 18.88 -4.45 16.26
N PRO A 6 19.78 -3.85 17.07
CA PRO A 6 19.62 -2.46 17.50
C PRO A 6 19.90 -1.52 16.32
N THR A 7 19.03 -0.53 16.12
CA THR A 7 19.15 0.46 15.05
C THR A 7 18.45 1.79 15.45
N SER A 8 18.44 2.75 14.53
CA SER A 8 17.77 4.04 14.67
C SER A 8 16.43 4.05 13.91
N SER A 9 15.44 4.77 14.45
CA SER A 9 14.19 5.09 13.74
C SER A 9 14.43 5.80 12.41
N LEU A 10 15.56 6.49 12.23
CA LEU A 10 15.92 7.13 10.96
C LEU A 10 16.19 6.11 9.83
N ASN A 11 16.51 4.86 10.18
CA ASN A 11 16.68 3.78 9.22
C ASN A 11 15.34 3.13 8.82
N PHE A 12 14.25 3.41 9.54
CA PHE A 12 12.97 2.72 9.38
C PHE A 12 12.43 2.78 7.94
N ASN A 13 12.44 3.97 7.32
CA ASN A 13 12.02 4.13 5.91
C ASN A 13 12.91 3.37 4.93
N ASN A 14 14.21 3.29 5.22
CA ASN A 14 15.17 2.59 4.36
C ASN A 14 14.97 1.07 4.40
N ILE A 15 14.70 0.54 5.60
CA ILE A 15 14.40 -0.87 5.79
C ILE A 15 13.09 -1.22 5.08
N LEU A 16 12.04 -0.42 5.29
CA LEU A 16 10.72 -0.65 4.68
C LEU A 16 10.62 -0.29 3.20
N SER A 17 11.61 0.39 2.61
CA SER A 17 11.64 0.60 1.17
C SER A 17 12.21 -0.59 0.39
N SER A 18 13.04 -1.42 1.05
CA SER A 18 13.78 -2.52 0.43
C SER A 18 13.49 -3.91 1.02
N GLU A 19 12.78 -3.98 2.15
CA GLU A 19 12.58 -5.21 2.95
C GLU A 19 13.90 -5.92 3.22
N SER A 20 14.91 -5.12 3.56
CA SER A 20 16.26 -5.62 3.73
C SER A 20 17.05 -4.77 4.71
N ILE A 21 17.95 -5.43 5.42
CA ILE A 21 18.93 -4.82 6.31
C ILE A 21 20.30 -5.33 5.85
N SER A 22 21.17 -4.42 5.45
CA SER A 22 22.52 -4.73 4.97
C SER A 22 23.58 -4.23 5.97
N PRO A 23 24.82 -4.73 5.91
CA PRO A 23 25.94 -4.07 6.58
C PRO A 23 26.01 -2.59 6.20
N ALA A 24 26.40 -1.71 7.13
CA ALA A 24 26.28 -0.26 6.96
C ALA A 24 26.99 0.23 5.68
N VAL A 25 28.15 -0.35 5.36
CA VAL A 25 28.93 -0.01 4.16
C VAL A 25 28.20 -0.36 2.85
N PHE A 26 27.28 -1.33 2.84
CA PHE A 26 26.59 -1.74 1.61
C PHE A 26 25.69 -0.61 1.08
N TYR A 27 25.11 0.21 1.95
CA TYR A 27 24.19 1.27 1.55
C TYR A 27 24.84 2.32 0.65
N SER A 28 26.15 2.56 0.78
CA SER A 28 26.87 3.50 -0.10
C SER A 28 27.26 2.89 -1.45
N ILE A 29 27.17 1.56 -1.60
CA ILE A 29 27.69 0.81 -2.76
C ILE A 29 26.58 0.17 -3.58
N ARG A 30 25.51 -0.33 -2.92
CA ARG A 30 24.50 -1.20 -3.55
C ARG A 30 23.70 -0.51 -4.66
N GLY A 31 23.60 0.82 -4.65
CA GLY A 31 23.05 1.61 -5.76
C GLY A 31 21.52 1.60 -5.87
N PHE A 32 20.81 1.19 -4.81
CA PHE A 32 19.35 1.24 -4.70
C PHE A 32 18.92 1.53 -3.25
N GLY A 33 17.67 1.96 -3.09
CA GLY A 33 17.14 2.43 -1.80
C GLY A 33 17.86 3.69 -1.32
N TYR A 34 17.96 3.88 0.00
CA TYR A 34 18.70 5.02 0.54
C TYR A 34 20.19 4.72 0.58
N HIS A 35 20.99 5.76 0.31
CA HIS A 35 22.45 5.67 0.24
C HIS A 35 23.13 5.78 1.62
N ARG A 36 22.35 5.92 2.68
CA ARG A 36 22.84 6.18 4.03
C ARG A 36 22.20 5.25 5.03
N TRP A 37 23.01 4.80 5.98
CA TRP A 37 22.60 4.05 7.15
C TRP A 37 23.09 4.79 8.39
N ILE A 38 22.19 5.05 9.34
CA ILE A 38 22.52 5.66 10.61
C ILE A 38 23.00 4.55 11.54
N VAL A 39 24.29 4.59 11.85
CA VAL A 39 24.94 3.63 12.75
C VAL A 39 24.58 3.95 14.20
N VAL A 40 24.41 2.90 15.01
CA VAL A 40 24.21 3.00 16.47
C VAL A 40 25.40 2.36 17.18
N GLU A 41 25.66 2.74 18.44
CA GLU A 41 26.83 2.25 19.19
C GLU A 41 26.82 0.73 19.34
N GLU A 42 25.64 0.16 19.51
CA GLU A 42 25.38 -1.27 19.68
C GLU A 42 25.39 -2.04 18.36
N ASN A 43 25.57 -1.38 17.23
CA ASN A 43 25.74 -2.01 15.91
C ASN A 43 26.67 -1.16 15.04
N ALA A 44 27.87 -0.90 15.57
CA ALA A 44 28.79 0.07 14.99
C ALA A 44 29.62 -0.45 13.81
N CYS A 45 29.42 -1.70 13.39
CA CYS A 45 30.30 -2.37 12.45
C CYS A 45 29.93 -2.09 10.99
N ASP A 46 30.91 -1.65 10.20
CA ASP A 46 30.66 -1.29 8.80
C ASP A 46 30.36 -2.50 7.90
N ASN A 47 31.16 -3.56 8.03
CA ASN A 47 31.14 -4.72 7.14
C ASN A 47 30.23 -5.86 7.60
N VAL A 48 29.65 -5.77 8.81
CA VAL A 48 28.77 -6.81 9.36
C VAL A 48 27.62 -6.17 10.13
N ILE A 49 26.53 -6.92 10.29
CA ILE A 49 25.46 -6.60 11.23
C ILE A 49 25.65 -7.48 12.46
N GLN A 50 25.67 -6.88 13.64
CA GLN A 50 25.66 -7.60 14.91
C GLN A 50 24.24 -8.05 15.27
N LEU A 51 24.11 -9.31 15.68
CA LEU A 51 22.86 -9.99 15.98
C LEU A 51 22.84 -10.44 17.42
N TYR A 52 21.89 -9.96 18.20
CA TYR A 52 21.78 -10.29 19.63
C TYR A 52 20.74 -11.38 19.86
N SER A 53 21.04 -12.31 20.75
CA SER A 53 20.13 -13.42 21.09
C SER A 53 19.06 -13.01 22.11
N LYS A 54 19.22 -11.86 22.76
CA LYS A 54 18.29 -11.31 23.75
C LYS A 54 17.99 -9.84 23.42
N PRO A 55 16.77 -9.36 23.66
CA PRO A 55 16.43 -7.96 23.50
C PRO A 55 16.99 -7.13 24.66
N PHE A 56 17.22 -5.84 24.40
CA PHE A 56 17.67 -4.88 25.40
C PHE A 56 17.23 -3.46 25.04
N ILE A 57 17.21 -2.58 26.03
CA ILE A 57 16.97 -1.15 25.85
C ILE A 57 18.29 -0.42 25.70
N PHE A 58 18.30 0.55 24.80
CA PHE A 58 19.39 1.49 24.58
C PHE A 58 18.81 2.87 24.26
N ASP A 59 19.61 3.91 24.42
CA ASP A 59 19.20 5.29 24.18
C ASP A 59 19.90 5.86 22.94
N ARG A 60 19.34 6.93 22.38
CA ARG A 60 19.98 7.70 21.30
C ARG A 60 20.55 9.00 21.87
N PRO A 61 21.70 9.47 21.35
CA PRO A 61 22.22 10.77 21.74
C PRO A 61 21.23 11.87 21.36
N PRO A 62 21.18 12.99 22.10
CA PRO A 62 20.35 14.14 21.73
C PRO A 62 20.66 14.59 20.30
N SER A 63 19.61 14.79 19.52
CA SER A 63 19.70 15.13 18.09
C SER A 63 18.60 16.13 17.75
N ASP A 64 18.89 17.06 16.84
CA ASP A 64 17.88 17.97 16.27
C ASP A 64 16.89 17.23 15.36
N LYS A 65 17.20 15.98 15.01
CA LYS A 65 16.33 15.09 14.24
C LYS A 65 15.58 14.15 15.18
N GLU A 66 14.43 13.67 14.71
CA GLU A 66 13.63 12.63 15.37
C GLU A 66 14.33 11.25 15.28
N ASP A 67 15.47 11.13 15.98
CA ASP A 67 16.32 9.95 16.08
C ASP A 67 16.03 9.20 17.39
N HIS A 68 15.28 8.11 17.28
CA HIS A 68 14.80 7.32 18.41
C HIS A 68 15.35 5.89 18.32
N PRO A 69 15.54 5.22 19.47
CA PRO A 69 16.01 3.85 19.47
C PRO A 69 14.94 2.91 18.88
N LEU A 70 15.39 1.97 18.05
CA LEU A 70 14.54 0.98 17.40
C LEU A 70 15.21 -0.38 17.45
N LEU A 71 14.51 -1.39 17.95
CA LEU A 71 14.99 -2.76 17.97
C LEU A 71 14.22 -3.58 16.93
N ILE A 72 14.93 -4.36 16.13
CA ILE A 72 14.31 -5.24 15.13
C ILE A 72 14.46 -6.68 15.60
N GLU A 73 13.34 -7.32 15.90
CA GLU A 73 13.27 -8.75 16.15
C GLU A 73 13.01 -9.47 14.83
N PHE A 74 13.77 -10.53 14.54
CA PHE A 74 13.49 -11.40 13.40
C PHE A 74 13.72 -12.87 13.74
N VAL A 75 13.00 -13.74 13.04
CA VAL A 75 13.09 -15.19 13.16
C VAL A 75 13.65 -15.79 11.88
N THR A 76 14.70 -16.60 11.99
CA THR A 76 15.32 -17.27 10.84
C THR A 76 15.82 -18.65 11.21
N GLU A 77 15.89 -19.55 10.23
CA GLU A 77 16.54 -20.86 10.36
C GLU A 77 18.04 -20.80 10.05
N GLU A 78 18.51 -19.67 9.54
CA GLU A 78 19.92 -19.44 9.25
C GLU A 78 20.77 -19.50 10.52
N VAL A 79 21.96 -20.11 10.40
CA VAL A 79 22.93 -20.24 11.47
C VAL A 79 24.06 -19.25 11.24
N PHE A 80 24.18 -18.27 12.13
CA PHE A 80 25.18 -17.22 12.04
C PHE A 80 26.44 -17.52 12.86
N PRO A 81 27.64 -17.13 12.39
CA PRO A 81 28.86 -17.19 13.18
C PRO A 81 28.74 -16.49 14.54
N LEU A 82 29.25 -17.14 15.58
CA LEU A 82 29.30 -16.56 16.93
C LEU A 82 30.43 -15.52 17.03
N LEU A 83 30.12 -14.36 17.58
CA LEU A 83 31.08 -13.28 17.86
C LEU A 83 31.49 -13.26 19.34
N ALA A 84 30.51 -13.36 20.22
CA ALA A 84 30.64 -13.41 21.67
C ALA A 84 29.44 -14.15 22.27
N GLU A 85 29.41 -14.35 23.59
CA GLU A 85 28.27 -15.00 24.25
C GLU A 85 26.96 -14.26 23.94
N GLY A 86 26.05 -14.95 23.24
CA GLY A 86 24.75 -14.41 22.83
C GLY A 86 24.79 -13.37 21.70
N VAL A 87 25.95 -13.12 21.08
CA VAL A 87 26.10 -12.18 19.95
C VAL A 87 26.68 -12.91 18.74
N HIS A 88 25.97 -12.85 17.63
CA HIS A 88 26.37 -13.37 16.33
C HIS A 88 26.60 -12.22 15.35
N TYR A 89 27.09 -12.52 14.16
CA TYR A 89 27.17 -11.53 13.09
C TYR A 89 26.79 -12.10 11.74
N LEU A 90 26.34 -11.25 10.84
CA LEU A 90 26.21 -11.56 9.41
C LEU A 90 26.92 -10.51 8.55
N ASP A 91 27.48 -10.93 7.43
CA ASP A 91 28.28 -10.09 6.52
C ASP A 91 27.59 -9.86 5.15
N HIS A 92 26.29 -10.15 5.06
CA HIS A 92 25.48 -10.04 3.85
C HIS A 92 24.13 -9.39 4.16
N THR A 93 23.31 -9.15 3.13
CA THR A 93 21.99 -8.53 3.30
C THR A 93 20.99 -9.54 3.90
N LEU A 94 20.41 -9.19 5.05
CA LEU A 94 19.27 -9.89 5.64
C LEU A 94 17.98 -9.42 4.97
N TYR A 95 17.22 -10.34 4.38
CA TYR A 95 15.88 -10.06 3.87
C TYR A 95 14.84 -10.35 4.94
N ILE A 96 13.89 -9.44 5.09
CA ILE A 96 12.85 -9.51 6.12
C ILE A 96 11.46 -9.61 5.49
N THR A 97 10.53 -10.22 6.21
CA THR A 97 9.11 -10.26 5.83
C THR A 97 8.22 -9.89 7.01
N PRO A 98 6.95 -9.50 6.78
CA PRO A 98 6.00 -9.29 7.86
C PRO A 98 5.74 -10.55 8.69
N TYR A 99 6.08 -11.75 8.19
CA TYR A 99 5.82 -13.00 8.90
C TYR A 99 6.86 -13.26 9.99
N ASP A 100 8.12 -12.97 9.70
CA ASP A 100 9.27 -13.28 10.55
C ASP A 100 9.81 -12.09 11.34
N THR A 101 9.40 -10.85 11.01
CA THR A 101 10.02 -9.64 11.56
C THR A 101 9.03 -8.78 12.36
N THR A 102 9.53 -8.20 13.46
CA THR A 102 8.80 -7.26 14.32
C THR A 102 9.69 -6.06 14.64
N PHE A 103 9.14 -4.86 14.50
CA PHE A 103 9.79 -3.60 14.88
C PHE A 103 9.33 -3.21 16.28
N ILE A 104 10.28 -3.07 17.20
CA ILE A 104 10.03 -2.80 18.60
C ILE A 104 10.52 -1.40 18.94
N PHE A 105 9.58 -0.52 19.23
CA PHE A 105 9.84 0.82 19.76
C PHE A 105 9.79 0.78 21.29
N PHE A 106 10.56 1.65 21.95
CA PHE A 106 10.53 1.74 23.43
C PHE A 106 9.48 2.74 23.94
N SER A 107 8.79 3.44 23.04
CA SER A 107 7.76 4.43 23.37
C SER A 107 6.72 4.53 22.26
N GLU A 108 5.45 4.70 22.64
CA GLU A 108 4.35 4.92 21.69
C GLU A 108 4.47 6.27 20.98
N LYS A 109 5.12 7.25 21.64
CA LYS A 109 5.42 8.55 21.00
C LYS A 109 6.36 8.33 19.82
N ASP A 110 7.45 7.62 20.03
CA ASP A 110 8.52 7.43 19.04
C ASP A 110 8.02 6.60 17.86
N LYS A 111 7.22 5.55 18.15
CA LYS A 111 6.49 4.77 17.15
C LYS A 111 5.61 5.65 16.27
N ARG A 112 4.80 6.53 16.88
CA ARG A 112 3.88 7.41 16.15
C ARG A 112 4.62 8.41 15.26
N ILE A 113 5.71 8.97 15.77
CA ILE A 113 6.57 9.88 15.01
C ILE A 113 7.18 9.16 13.81
N ALA A 114 7.77 7.98 14.02
CA ALA A 114 8.34 7.17 12.95
C ALA A 114 7.29 6.84 11.86
N ILE A 115 6.10 6.36 12.25
CA ILE A 115 5.00 6.08 11.32
C ILE A 115 4.60 7.34 10.54
N SER A 116 4.40 8.48 11.21
CA SER A 116 3.99 9.72 10.56
C SER A 116 5.05 10.22 9.56
N LEU A 117 6.34 10.11 9.90
CA LEU A 117 7.43 10.44 8.97
C LEU A 117 7.48 9.45 7.79
N SER A 118 7.14 8.19 8.00
CA SER A 118 7.07 7.16 6.96
C SER A 118 5.90 7.37 6.00
N GLU A 119 4.69 7.67 6.49
CA GLU A 119 3.48 7.89 5.68
C GLU A 119 3.65 9.05 4.70
N ASN A 120 4.45 10.06 5.08
CA ASN A 120 4.77 11.20 4.23
C ASN A 120 5.87 10.91 3.18
N SER A 121 6.57 9.78 3.28
CA SER A 121 7.63 9.39 2.35
C SER A 121 7.06 8.56 1.20
N LYS A 122 7.27 9.03 -0.03
CA LYS A 122 6.87 8.33 -1.27
C LYS A 122 7.58 6.99 -1.46
N GLU A 123 8.68 6.77 -0.75
CA GLU A 123 9.56 5.60 -0.89
C GLU A 123 9.17 4.45 0.04
N THR A 124 8.38 4.71 1.10
CA THR A 124 8.01 3.71 2.11
C THR A 124 6.76 2.93 1.68
N LYS A 125 6.89 2.11 0.64
CA LYS A 125 5.77 1.40 0.00
C LYS A 125 5.15 0.30 0.86
N LEU A 126 5.84 -0.17 1.90
CA LEU A 126 5.54 -1.43 2.58
C LEU A 126 5.11 -1.24 4.04
N LEU A 127 5.02 0.01 4.52
CA LEU A 127 4.59 0.32 5.89
C LEU A 127 3.27 -0.38 6.25
N GLU A 128 2.30 -0.37 5.36
CA GLU A 128 0.99 -0.99 5.59
C GLU A 128 1.07 -2.51 5.82
N LEU A 129 2.01 -3.21 5.17
CA LEU A 129 2.22 -4.64 5.39
C LEU A 129 2.78 -4.94 6.79
N TYR A 130 3.60 -4.03 7.32
CA TYR A 130 4.24 -4.16 8.63
C TYR A 130 3.46 -3.48 9.75
N ARG A 131 2.32 -2.82 9.50
CA ARG A 131 1.58 -2.04 10.52
C ARG A 131 1.25 -2.87 11.78
N LYS A 132 0.92 -4.16 11.61
CA LYS A 132 0.65 -5.10 12.72
C LYS A 132 1.90 -5.63 13.43
N LYS A 133 3.07 -5.36 12.87
CA LYS A 133 4.40 -5.77 13.36
C LYS A 133 5.16 -4.62 14.00
N LEU A 134 4.51 -3.47 14.19
CA LEU A 134 5.06 -2.33 14.93
C LEU A 134 4.54 -2.38 16.38
N VAL A 135 5.39 -2.79 17.30
CA VAL A 135 5.05 -2.96 18.71
C VAL A 135 5.79 -1.96 19.60
N VAL A 136 5.27 -1.74 20.79
CA VAL A 136 5.93 -0.97 21.84
C VAL A 136 6.21 -1.91 23.01
N ASP A 137 7.47 -2.01 23.39
CA ASP A 137 7.88 -2.76 24.57
C ASP A 137 9.11 -2.09 25.18
N ASN A 138 9.00 -1.70 26.45
CA ASN A 138 10.05 -1.03 27.21
C ASN A 138 10.40 -1.77 28.50
N HIS A 139 10.10 -3.07 28.57
CA HIS A 139 10.35 -3.90 29.75
C HIS A 139 11.69 -4.65 29.67
N PHE A 140 12.44 -4.52 28.58
CA PHE A 140 13.74 -5.16 28.45
C PHE A 140 14.79 -4.54 29.36
N LEU A 141 15.82 -5.32 29.67
CA LEU A 141 16.94 -4.86 30.48
C LEU A 141 17.81 -3.90 29.66
N ARG A 142 18.45 -2.93 30.34
CA ARG A 142 19.46 -2.04 29.73
C ARG A 142 20.84 -2.68 29.63
N ASN A 143 20.98 -3.92 30.10
CA ASN A 143 22.25 -4.65 30.11
C ASN A 143 22.54 -5.19 28.71
N HIS A 144 23.34 -4.46 27.95
CA HIS A 144 23.98 -4.95 26.74
C HIS A 144 25.49 -4.91 26.89
N THR A 145 26.18 -5.84 26.23
CA THR A 145 27.63 -5.81 26.15
C THR A 145 27.99 -5.27 24.77
N THR A 146 28.75 -4.18 24.73
CA THR A 146 29.35 -3.70 23.49
C THR A 146 30.41 -4.70 23.07
N VAL A 147 30.20 -5.36 21.93
CA VAL A 147 31.11 -6.38 21.41
C VAL A 147 31.94 -5.75 20.29
N PRO A 148 33.27 -5.90 20.28
CA PRO A 148 34.10 -5.34 19.23
C PRO A 148 33.75 -5.94 17.87
N CYS A 149 33.93 -5.14 16.82
CA CYS A 149 33.66 -5.59 15.46
C CYS A 149 34.61 -6.72 15.06
N PRO A 150 34.09 -7.79 14.43
CA PRO A 150 34.95 -8.84 13.89
C PRO A 150 35.79 -8.30 12.73
N SER A 151 36.97 -8.87 12.55
CA SER A 151 37.85 -8.57 11.42
C SER A 151 37.35 -9.25 10.14
N VAL A 152 36.26 -8.73 9.58
CA VAL A 152 35.63 -9.23 8.34
C VAL A 152 35.87 -8.22 7.23
N ARG A 153 36.34 -8.70 6.08
CA ARG A 153 36.51 -7.89 4.87
C ARG A 153 35.16 -7.64 4.20
N LEU A 154 35.08 -6.58 3.40
CA LEU A 154 33.90 -6.28 2.60
C LEU A 154 33.51 -7.50 1.74
N ASN A 155 32.28 -7.99 1.92
CA ASN A 155 31.76 -9.10 1.13
C ASN A 155 31.14 -8.58 -0.19
N GLU A 156 31.99 -8.30 -1.17
CA GLU A 156 31.58 -7.79 -2.50
C GLU A 156 30.61 -8.73 -3.22
N ARG A 157 30.76 -10.05 -2.99
CA ARG A 157 29.86 -11.06 -3.57
C ARG A 157 28.44 -10.91 -3.03
N ALA A 158 28.29 -10.65 -1.74
CA ALA A 158 26.98 -10.40 -1.13
C ALA A 158 26.34 -9.11 -1.66
N ILE A 159 27.13 -8.05 -1.89
CA ILE A 159 26.63 -6.80 -2.51
C ILE A 159 26.11 -7.07 -3.92
N TYR A 160 26.88 -7.80 -4.73
CA TYR A 160 26.46 -8.14 -6.09
C TYR A 160 25.19 -8.99 -6.08
N HIS A 161 25.11 -9.97 -5.17
CA HIS A 161 23.89 -10.77 -4.99
C HIS A 161 22.70 -9.89 -4.63
N ASP A 162 22.86 -8.94 -3.71
CA ASP A 162 21.79 -8.03 -3.29
C ASP A 162 21.27 -7.17 -4.45
N GLN A 163 22.17 -6.67 -5.30
CA GLN A 163 21.79 -5.98 -6.54
C GLN A 163 21.00 -6.86 -7.51
N GLN A 164 21.31 -8.16 -7.61
CA GLN A 164 20.53 -9.07 -8.44
C GLN A 164 19.14 -9.31 -7.84
N VAL A 165 19.06 -9.51 -6.52
CA VAL A 165 17.78 -9.70 -5.81
C VAL A 165 16.88 -8.49 -5.99
N ASP A 166 17.40 -7.26 -5.83
CA ASP A 166 16.63 -6.03 -6.03
C ASP A 166 16.09 -5.90 -7.47
N ARG A 167 16.94 -6.17 -8.48
CA ARG A 167 16.51 -6.18 -9.90
C ARG A 167 15.40 -7.21 -10.15
N MET A 168 15.52 -8.41 -9.57
CA MET A 168 14.50 -9.44 -9.67
C MET A 168 13.21 -9.03 -8.97
N LYS A 169 13.28 -8.47 -7.76
CA LYS A 169 12.11 -7.92 -7.05
C LYS A 169 11.41 -6.86 -7.89
N GLY A 170 12.17 -5.92 -8.47
CA GLY A 170 11.65 -4.89 -9.37
C GLY A 170 10.96 -5.49 -10.60
N LEU A 171 11.56 -6.51 -11.22
CA LEU A 171 10.96 -7.24 -12.35
C LEU A 171 9.65 -7.93 -11.96
N PHE A 172 9.63 -8.66 -10.84
CA PHE A 172 8.43 -9.35 -10.37
C PHE A 172 7.32 -8.37 -9.99
N TYR A 173 7.63 -7.31 -9.23
CA TYR A 173 6.65 -6.28 -8.92
C TYR A 173 6.14 -5.61 -10.19
N GLY A 174 7.00 -5.27 -11.15
CA GLY A 174 6.58 -4.74 -12.45
C GLY A 174 5.69 -5.69 -13.22
N TYR A 175 6.03 -6.98 -13.26
CA TYR A 175 5.26 -8.02 -13.95
C TYR A 175 3.90 -8.27 -13.28
N TYR A 176 3.86 -8.43 -11.96
CA TYR A 176 2.62 -8.66 -11.21
C TYR A 176 1.74 -7.42 -11.15
N ILE A 177 2.31 -6.21 -11.00
CA ILE A 177 1.54 -4.97 -11.10
C ILE A 177 1.04 -4.80 -12.53
N GLY A 178 1.88 -5.02 -13.54
CA GLY A 178 1.46 -5.01 -14.94
C GLY A 178 0.37 -6.04 -15.23
N GLY A 179 0.49 -7.23 -14.66
CA GLY A 179 -0.48 -8.33 -14.68
C GLY A 179 -1.79 -7.97 -13.98
N ALA A 180 -1.74 -7.48 -12.75
CA ALA A 180 -2.90 -7.06 -11.95
C ALA A 180 -3.59 -5.83 -12.53
N LEU A 181 -2.84 -4.90 -13.13
CA LEU A 181 -3.39 -3.77 -13.89
C LEU A 181 -3.91 -4.20 -15.28
N SER A 182 -3.49 -5.36 -15.77
CA SER A 182 -4.08 -6.00 -16.96
C SER A 182 -5.21 -6.96 -16.63
N VAL A 183 -5.49 -7.25 -15.34
CA VAL A 183 -6.74 -7.88 -14.88
C VAL A 183 -7.90 -6.90 -15.14
N SER A 184 -8.83 -7.37 -15.97
CA SER A 184 -9.74 -6.64 -16.87
C SER A 184 -9.75 -5.11 -16.77
N SER A 185 -9.37 -4.45 -17.86
CA SER A 185 -9.65 -3.03 -18.13
C SER A 185 -11.09 -2.62 -17.75
N GLY A 186 -12.04 -3.56 -17.79
CA GLY A 186 -13.41 -3.41 -17.31
C GLY A 186 -13.57 -3.17 -15.81
N ILE A 187 -13.00 -3.98 -14.91
CA ILE A 187 -13.22 -3.84 -13.45
C ILE A 187 -12.61 -2.53 -12.94
N LEU A 188 -11.38 -2.21 -13.34
CA LEU A 188 -10.73 -0.95 -12.93
C LEU A 188 -11.45 0.28 -13.52
N ALA A 189 -11.93 0.21 -14.76
CA ALA A 189 -12.74 1.28 -15.34
C ALA A 189 -14.07 1.46 -14.60
N ARG A 190 -14.74 0.36 -14.22
CA ARG A 190 -15.97 0.41 -13.42
C ARG A 190 -15.72 1.00 -12.04
N HIS A 191 -14.64 0.60 -11.34
CA HIS A 191 -14.26 1.19 -10.05
C HIS A 191 -14.01 2.70 -10.18
N LYS A 192 -13.23 3.14 -11.18
CA LYS A 192 -12.96 4.57 -11.41
C LYS A 192 -14.24 5.35 -11.72
N ALA A 193 -15.14 4.79 -12.52
CA ALA A 193 -16.44 5.40 -12.82
C ALA A 193 -17.30 5.55 -11.57
N LEU A 194 -17.41 4.51 -10.74
CA LEU A 194 -18.18 4.55 -9.48
C LEU A 194 -17.60 5.53 -8.46
N THR A 195 -16.27 5.58 -8.29
CA THR A 195 -15.63 6.57 -7.41
C THR A 195 -15.90 8.00 -7.89
N ARG A 196 -15.84 8.23 -9.20
CA ARG A 196 -16.14 9.55 -9.78
C ARG A 196 -17.59 9.94 -9.56
N LEU A 197 -18.53 9.02 -9.77
CA LEU A 197 -19.96 9.24 -9.49
C LEU A 197 -20.19 9.56 -8.01
N ASN A 198 -19.56 8.83 -7.09
CA ASN A 198 -19.66 9.08 -5.65
C ASN A 198 -19.28 10.53 -5.30
N ASN A 199 -18.15 11.00 -5.82
CA ASN A 199 -17.67 12.36 -5.55
C ASN A 199 -18.59 13.42 -6.18
N LEU A 200 -19.08 13.18 -7.39
CA LEU A 200 -20.01 14.09 -8.07
C LEU A 200 -21.36 14.15 -7.34
N PHE A 201 -21.90 13.02 -6.91
CA PHE A 201 -23.16 12.94 -6.17
C PHE A 201 -23.03 13.65 -4.82
N ALA A 202 -21.96 13.38 -4.08
CA ALA A 202 -21.68 14.07 -2.82
C ALA A 202 -21.58 15.60 -3.00
N THR A 203 -20.95 16.04 -4.10
CA THR A 203 -20.84 17.47 -4.42
C THR A 203 -22.21 18.09 -4.70
N VAL A 204 -23.03 17.46 -5.55
CA VAL A 204 -24.38 17.94 -5.89
C VAL A 204 -25.28 17.97 -4.65
N LEU A 205 -25.30 16.90 -3.87
CA LEU A 205 -26.11 16.76 -2.65
C LEU A 205 -25.70 17.74 -1.55
N SER A 206 -24.43 18.14 -1.50
CA SER A 206 -23.91 19.15 -0.56
C SER A 206 -24.17 20.59 -1.00
N SER A 207 -24.56 20.81 -2.26
CA SER A 207 -24.83 22.15 -2.79
C SER A 207 -26.17 22.68 -2.28
N THR A 208 -26.24 23.99 -2.02
CA THR A 208 -27.46 24.65 -1.52
C THR A 208 -28.61 24.62 -2.51
N GLU A 209 -28.34 24.64 -3.81
CA GLU A 209 -29.37 24.65 -4.86
C GLU A 209 -29.75 23.26 -5.36
N ARG A 210 -28.96 22.22 -5.04
CA ARG A 210 -29.14 20.83 -5.50
C ARG A 210 -29.39 20.70 -7.01
N LYS A 211 -28.77 21.58 -7.80
CA LYS A 211 -28.81 21.52 -9.27
C LYS A 211 -27.57 20.88 -9.81
N VAL A 212 -27.73 20.01 -10.81
CA VAL A 212 -26.60 19.43 -11.53
C VAL A 212 -26.11 20.44 -12.56
N GLU A 213 -24.93 21.00 -12.32
CA GLU A 213 -24.31 21.94 -13.26
C GLU A 213 -24.03 21.29 -14.62
N PRO A 214 -24.03 22.05 -15.74
CA PRO A 214 -23.81 21.49 -17.08
C PRO A 214 -22.55 20.63 -17.20
N TYR A 215 -21.45 21.04 -16.55
CA TYR A 215 -20.20 20.27 -16.54
C TYR A 215 -20.30 18.98 -15.72
N GLN A 216 -21.09 18.97 -14.64
CA GLN A 216 -21.32 17.79 -13.81
C GLN A 216 -22.19 16.80 -14.56
N ARG A 217 -23.22 17.28 -15.25
CA ARG A 217 -24.12 16.48 -16.09
C ARG A 217 -23.33 15.69 -17.14
N ILE A 218 -22.44 16.34 -17.87
CA ILE A 218 -21.56 15.68 -18.86
C ILE A 218 -20.70 14.60 -18.20
N ARG A 219 -20.06 14.91 -17.06
CA ARG A 219 -19.19 13.95 -16.36
C ARG A 219 -19.96 12.77 -15.76
N ILE A 220 -21.17 12.99 -15.28
CA ILE A 220 -22.06 11.92 -14.80
C ILE A 220 -22.43 11.01 -15.97
N GLN A 221 -22.85 11.58 -17.10
CA GLN A 221 -23.19 10.82 -18.32
C GLN A 221 -22.01 10.00 -18.84
N GLU A 222 -20.81 10.56 -18.90
CA GLU A 222 -19.58 9.83 -19.27
C GLU A 222 -19.29 8.67 -18.32
N SER A 223 -19.50 8.87 -17.02
CA SER A 223 -19.22 7.84 -16.02
C SER A 223 -20.26 6.72 -16.05
N LEU A 224 -21.54 7.05 -16.24
CA LEU A 224 -22.62 6.07 -16.38
C LEU A 224 -22.50 5.27 -17.69
N SER A 225 -22.09 5.90 -18.79
CA SER A 225 -21.89 5.19 -20.05
C SER A 225 -20.73 4.17 -19.99
N MET A 226 -19.69 4.43 -19.19
CA MET A 226 -18.63 3.46 -18.90
C MET A 226 -19.13 2.25 -18.10
N LEU A 227 -20.20 2.41 -17.32
CA LEU A 227 -20.84 1.33 -16.56
C LEU A 227 -21.89 0.57 -17.38
N ALA A 228 -22.33 1.12 -18.52
CA ALA A 228 -23.41 0.55 -19.30
C ALA A 228 -23.04 -0.79 -19.97
N PRO A 229 -23.97 -1.76 -20.01
CA PRO A 229 -23.80 -3.02 -20.73
C PRO A 229 -23.37 -2.82 -22.19
N SER A 230 -22.62 -3.78 -22.75
CA SER A 230 -22.14 -3.72 -24.13
C SER A 230 -23.28 -3.57 -25.15
N TRP A 231 -24.41 -4.24 -24.93
CA TRP A 231 -25.60 -4.13 -25.78
C TRP A 231 -26.21 -2.72 -25.74
N PHE A 232 -26.21 -2.06 -24.57
CA PHE A 232 -26.74 -0.71 -24.41
C PHE A 232 -25.86 0.33 -25.11
N ARG A 233 -24.53 0.17 -24.99
CA ARG A 233 -23.56 1.00 -25.72
C ARG A 233 -23.68 0.82 -27.24
N TYR A 234 -23.96 -0.39 -27.71
CA TYR A 234 -24.22 -0.64 -29.13
C TYR A 234 -25.49 0.07 -29.61
N LEU A 235 -26.58 0.00 -28.85
CA LEU A 235 -27.82 0.73 -29.19
C LEU A 235 -27.62 2.25 -29.15
N GLN A 236 -26.91 2.78 -28.15
CA GLN A 236 -26.54 4.20 -28.09
C GLN A 236 -25.68 4.66 -29.27
N ALA A 237 -24.79 3.80 -29.78
CA ALA A 237 -23.97 4.12 -30.95
C ALA A 237 -24.75 4.00 -32.27
N ALA A 238 -25.74 3.11 -32.33
CA ALA A 238 -26.56 2.88 -33.51
C ALA A 238 -27.70 3.91 -33.66
N LEU A 239 -28.16 4.48 -32.56
CA LEU A 239 -29.26 5.46 -32.51
C LEU A 239 -28.70 6.87 -32.39
N LYS A 240 -29.31 7.85 -33.08
CA LYS A 240 -28.82 9.23 -33.12
C LYS A 240 -29.20 10.03 -31.86
N ASP A 241 -30.28 9.64 -31.18
CA ASP A 241 -30.81 10.31 -29.99
C ASP A 241 -30.82 9.36 -28.77
N PRO A 242 -30.32 9.77 -27.58
CA PRO A 242 -30.41 8.98 -26.35
C PRO A 242 -31.83 8.59 -25.93
N SER A 243 -32.84 9.40 -26.25
CA SER A 243 -34.24 9.12 -25.94
C SER A 243 -34.79 7.93 -26.75
N ASP A 244 -34.29 7.73 -27.98
CA ASP A 244 -34.64 6.60 -28.83
C ASP A 244 -34.22 5.27 -28.20
N VAL A 245 -33.07 5.23 -27.50
CA VAL A 245 -32.56 4.00 -26.86
C VAL A 245 -33.53 3.49 -25.80
N THR A 246 -34.09 4.40 -25.00
CA THR A 246 -35.02 4.04 -23.92
C THR A 246 -36.34 3.51 -24.48
N CYS A 247 -36.85 4.15 -25.54
CA CYS A 247 -38.05 3.70 -26.27
C CYS A 247 -37.84 2.32 -26.93
N VAL A 248 -36.70 2.13 -27.59
CA VAL A 248 -36.35 0.87 -28.26
C VAL A 248 -36.21 -0.27 -27.25
N VAL A 249 -35.57 -0.03 -26.10
CA VAL A 249 -35.48 -1.04 -25.04
C VAL A 249 -36.86 -1.40 -24.49
N HIS A 250 -37.71 -0.39 -24.24
CA HIS A 250 -39.08 -0.61 -23.77
C HIS A 250 -39.91 -1.44 -24.75
N ASP A 251 -39.82 -1.16 -26.06
CA ASP A 251 -40.52 -1.92 -27.09
C ASP A 251 -39.98 -3.35 -27.19
N LEU A 252 -38.66 -3.54 -27.15
CA LEU A 252 -38.05 -4.88 -27.17
C LEU A 252 -38.50 -5.73 -25.99
N GLU A 253 -38.60 -5.16 -24.80
CA GLU A 253 -39.06 -5.87 -23.60
C GLU A 253 -40.57 -6.16 -23.63
N ASN A 254 -41.41 -5.15 -23.89
CA ASN A 254 -42.86 -5.26 -23.72
C ASN A 254 -43.60 -5.77 -24.95
N ARG A 255 -43.10 -5.46 -26.15
CA ARG A 255 -43.77 -5.82 -27.41
C ARG A 255 -43.21 -7.10 -28.01
N PHE A 256 -41.90 -7.34 -27.86
CA PHE A 256 -41.20 -8.48 -28.45
C PHE A 256 -40.73 -9.53 -27.42
N GLY A 257 -40.93 -9.27 -26.12
CA GLY A 257 -40.61 -10.23 -25.05
C GLY A 257 -39.12 -10.50 -24.87
N VAL A 258 -38.25 -9.64 -25.39
CA VAL A 258 -36.80 -9.77 -25.26
C VAL A 258 -36.40 -9.51 -23.82
N LYS A 259 -35.64 -10.42 -23.21
CA LYS A 259 -35.09 -10.25 -21.85
C LYS A 259 -33.60 -9.93 -21.94
N PHE A 260 -33.21 -8.73 -21.53
CA PHE A 260 -31.80 -8.35 -21.47
C PHE A 260 -31.12 -8.96 -20.24
N PRO A 261 -29.91 -9.52 -20.38
CA PRO A 261 -29.20 -10.19 -19.28
C PRO A 261 -28.73 -9.22 -18.17
N GLN A 262 -28.64 -7.92 -18.47
CA GLN A 262 -28.20 -6.87 -17.56
C GLN A 262 -29.14 -5.68 -17.71
N LYS A 263 -29.58 -5.07 -16.60
CA LYS A 263 -30.54 -3.96 -16.62
C LYS A 263 -29.94 -2.70 -17.26
N ALA A 264 -30.75 -1.98 -18.04
CA ALA A 264 -30.37 -0.68 -18.58
C ALA A 264 -30.11 0.34 -17.46
N ILE A 265 -29.11 1.20 -17.64
CA ILE A 265 -28.88 2.35 -16.74
C ILE A 265 -29.74 3.51 -17.26
N ASN A 266 -30.76 3.90 -16.51
CA ASN A 266 -31.58 5.06 -16.84
C ASN A 266 -30.90 6.34 -16.31
N ILE A 267 -30.14 6.99 -17.18
CA ILE A 267 -29.37 8.19 -16.87
C ILE A 267 -30.26 9.35 -16.42
N GLU A 268 -31.38 9.57 -17.10
CA GLU A 268 -32.29 10.69 -16.77
C GLU A 268 -32.99 10.46 -15.43
N ALA A 269 -33.31 9.21 -15.07
CA ALA A 269 -33.82 8.90 -13.75
C ALA A 269 -32.79 9.18 -12.64
N ILE A 270 -31.51 8.83 -12.86
CA ILE A 270 -30.44 9.10 -11.88
C ILE A 270 -30.19 10.61 -11.73
N LEU A 271 -30.21 11.36 -12.84
CA LEU A 271 -30.09 12.82 -12.80
C LEU A 271 -31.29 13.47 -12.10
N GLY A 272 -32.50 12.98 -12.38
CA GLY A 272 -33.73 13.39 -11.70
C GLY A 272 -33.66 13.12 -10.19
N TRP A 273 -33.18 11.96 -9.76
CA TRP A 273 -32.98 11.67 -8.33
C TRP A 273 -32.04 12.68 -7.66
N LEU A 274 -30.96 13.10 -8.32
CA LEU A 274 -30.05 14.08 -7.74
C LEU A 274 -30.66 15.48 -7.59
N GLU A 275 -31.58 15.86 -8.48
CA GLU A 275 -32.21 17.19 -8.50
C GLU A 275 -33.51 17.24 -7.68
N GLU A 276 -34.24 16.13 -7.55
CA GLU A 276 -35.58 16.04 -6.95
C GLU A 276 -35.60 15.38 -5.56
N GLU A 277 -34.47 14.82 -5.07
CA GLU A 277 -34.43 14.13 -3.78
C GLU A 277 -34.84 15.04 -2.61
N GLN A 278 -35.99 14.72 -2.01
CA GLN A 278 -36.39 15.27 -0.71
C GLN A 278 -35.55 14.67 0.40
N VAL A 279 -35.33 15.46 1.46
CA VAL A 279 -34.53 15.08 2.63
C VAL A 279 -35.05 13.75 3.22
N GLY A 280 -34.32 12.65 3.00
CA GLY A 280 -34.61 11.34 3.58
C GLY A 280 -34.72 10.19 2.59
N GLU A 281 -34.95 10.47 1.30
CA GLU A 281 -34.93 9.46 0.25
C GLU A 281 -33.62 9.61 -0.54
N VAL A 282 -32.75 8.59 -0.54
CA VAL A 282 -31.41 8.67 -1.15
C VAL A 282 -31.26 7.63 -2.26
N HIS A 283 -32.18 7.66 -3.22
CA HIS A 283 -32.26 6.78 -4.38
C HIS A 283 -30.96 6.73 -5.19
N ALA A 284 -30.29 7.86 -5.41
CA ALA A 284 -29.04 7.92 -6.17
C ALA A 284 -27.87 7.24 -5.42
N LEU A 285 -27.74 7.45 -4.11
CA LEU A 285 -26.70 6.78 -3.32
C LEU A 285 -27.02 5.30 -3.10
N ASN A 286 -28.29 4.93 -2.88
CA ASN A 286 -28.72 3.54 -2.78
C ASN A 286 -28.44 2.75 -4.06
N TRP A 287 -28.63 3.39 -5.23
CA TRP A 287 -28.22 2.79 -6.51
C TRP A 287 -26.71 2.59 -6.58
N LEU A 288 -25.93 3.61 -6.18
CA LEU A 288 -24.47 3.55 -6.19
C LEU A 288 -23.93 2.45 -5.25
N GLU A 289 -24.50 2.30 -4.06
CA GLU A 289 -24.15 1.24 -3.10
C GLU A 289 -24.41 -0.16 -3.66
N LYS A 290 -25.52 -0.35 -4.38
CA LYS A 290 -25.82 -1.62 -5.07
C LYS A 290 -24.79 -1.95 -6.14
N GLU A 291 -24.38 -0.97 -6.95
CA GLU A 291 -23.33 -1.15 -7.95
C GLU A 291 -21.96 -1.47 -7.32
N TRP A 292 -21.64 -0.84 -6.19
CA TRP A 292 -20.44 -1.19 -5.41
C TRP A 292 -20.48 -2.62 -4.87
N ALA A 293 -21.64 -3.10 -4.42
CA ALA A 293 -21.81 -4.47 -3.93
C ALA A 293 -21.64 -5.51 -5.06
N GLU A 294 -22.22 -5.24 -6.23
CA GLU A 294 -22.05 -6.08 -7.42
C GLU A 294 -20.60 -6.11 -7.93
N LEU A 295 -19.90 -4.97 -7.91
CA LEU A 295 -18.48 -4.94 -8.27
C LEU A 295 -17.62 -5.79 -7.32
N LYS A 296 -17.89 -5.73 -6.02
CA LYS A 296 -17.19 -6.57 -5.01
C LYS A 296 -17.46 -8.05 -5.20
N LYS A 297 -18.69 -8.43 -5.56
CA LYS A 297 -19.08 -9.82 -5.82
C LYS A 297 -18.37 -10.40 -7.05
N ASN A 298 -18.18 -9.59 -8.09
CA ASN A 298 -17.52 -9.98 -9.33
C ASN A 298 -15.98 -9.89 -9.29
N GLY A 299 -15.40 -9.20 -8.30
CA GLY A 299 -13.96 -9.10 -8.08
C GLY A 299 -13.39 -10.14 -7.09
N ALA A 300 -14.23 -11.01 -6.54
CA ALA A 300 -13.85 -12.07 -5.59
C ALA A 300 -13.63 -13.45 -6.24
N THR A 301 -13.60 -13.51 -7.57
CA THR A 301 -13.23 -14.67 -8.40
C THR A 301 -11.96 -14.38 -9.16
#